data_AF-A0A937LSL8-F1
#
_entry.id   AF-A0A937LSL8-F1
#
_cell.length_a   1.000
_cell.length_b   1.000
_cell.length_c   1.000
_cell.angle_alpha   90.00
_cell.angle_beta   90.00
_cell.angle_gamma   90.00
#
_symmetry.space_group_name_H-M   'P 1'
#
loop_
_entity.id
_entity.type
_entity.pdbx_description
1 polymer ?
#
loop_
_entity_poly.entity_id
_entity_poly.type
_entity_poly.pdbx_seq_one_letter_code
_entity_poly.pdbx_strand_id
1 'polypeptide(L)'
;MRLLILSLLTGVVIGILLTINSRDSHDQNSNPVSSKNWKLVSSFPPDNTFIGNIGTEVTNKFNLIEKRRFFVKFYGPNTLVPNSKLFNAVKSGTVEFALTTSKIWKNKSSAFELFNGYPFGPNVLTLLSWFYDNEGKEIYESLYNRYNIHSLPCGITGSISSGWFNKTIVKSSDLKGLKIASSGLTSEVYKKLGAKIAKVNLKNIPNALKLSQIDGVTFSTPFIDKSLNLSKYAKYYYMPGWSQQSGVIDLLINKQIWEELDVASKSAIESICLATNLKMLSFGEANQFHTLKNRIIRGVEVKKLGPKVLHSLREAWELVAREKSSNNKDFRRVLKSIKNYEKDYSIWSELAGVSNK
;
A
#
# COMPACT_ATOMS: atom_id res chain seq x y z
N MET A 1 75.92 29.99 73.80
CA MET A 1 74.93 30.67 72.93
C MET A 1 73.60 29.93 73.12
N ARG A 2 72.68 30.53 73.87
CA ARG A 2 71.40 29.96 74.35
C ARG A 2 70.25 30.47 73.47
N LEU A 3 69.25 29.59 73.23
CA LEU A 3 67.80 29.82 73.07
C LEU A 3 67.24 30.78 71.99
N LEU A 4 66.19 30.31 71.27
CA LEU A 4 64.89 30.97 70.95
C LEU A 4 64.20 30.21 69.79
N ILE A 5 63.11 29.45 70.01
CA ILE A 5 61.66 29.79 69.90
C ILE A 5 61.25 30.42 68.55
N LEU A 6 60.37 29.77 67.77
CA LEU A 6 59.05 30.31 67.36
C LEU A 6 58.19 29.29 66.58
N SER A 7 56.91 29.60 66.55
CA SER A 7 55.71 28.75 66.40
C SER A 7 54.78 29.24 65.27
N LEU A 8 53.74 28.44 64.96
CA LEU A 8 52.53 28.76 64.15
C LEU A 8 52.71 28.96 62.63
N LEU A 9 51.72 28.81 61.74
CA LEU A 9 50.49 28.00 61.52
C LEU A 9 49.93 28.51 60.16
N THR A 10 49.15 27.70 59.44
CA THR A 10 48.18 28.04 58.36
C THR A 10 48.60 28.13 56.87
N GLY A 11 47.77 27.45 56.04
CA GLY A 11 47.42 27.83 54.65
C GLY A 11 47.88 26.86 53.55
N VAL A 12 47.08 25.88 53.06
CA VAL A 12 46.09 26.00 51.94
C VAL A 12 46.81 26.14 50.57
N VAL A 13 46.65 25.35 49.49
CA VAL A 13 45.62 24.39 49.05
C VAL A 13 46.06 23.67 47.73
N ILE A 14 45.66 22.40 47.60
CA ILE A 14 45.22 21.62 46.41
C ILE A 14 46.14 21.42 45.18
N GLY A 15 46.44 20.13 44.93
CA GLY A 15 46.71 19.57 43.60
C GLY A 15 46.02 18.20 43.46
N ILE A 16 45.00 18.16 42.60
CA ILE A 16 44.06 17.07 42.35
C ILE A 16 44.71 15.92 41.56
N LEU A 17 44.47 14.66 41.95
CA LEU A 17 44.27 13.57 40.99
C LEU A 17 43.19 12.61 41.52
N LEU A 18 42.00 12.71 40.95
CA LEU A 18 40.84 11.87 41.21
C LEU A 18 40.97 10.55 40.43
N THR A 19 40.96 9.43 41.12
CA THR A 19 40.54 8.13 40.55
C THR A 19 39.17 7.79 41.14
N ILE A 20 38.11 8.11 40.38
CA ILE A 20 36.76 7.64 40.68
C ILE A 20 36.68 6.18 40.25
N ASN A 21 36.53 5.30 41.23
CA ASN A 21 36.30 3.88 41.04
C ASN A 21 34.80 3.67 40.78
N SER A 22 34.34 3.80 39.53
CA SER A 22 32.98 3.42 39.15
C SER A 22 32.93 1.90 38.95
N ARG A 23 32.43 1.18 39.96
CA ARG A 23 31.92 -0.18 39.79
C ARG A 23 30.71 -0.12 38.85
N ASP A 24 30.94 -0.47 37.59
CA ASP A 24 29.86 -0.90 36.69
C ASP A 24 29.23 -2.16 37.29
N SER A 25 27.99 -2.01 37.75
CA SER A 25 27.14 -3.16 38.05
C SER A 25 26.77 -3.80 36.72
N HIS A 26 27.50 -4.86 36.38
CA HIS A 26 27.12 -5.81 35.36
C HIS A 26 25.73 -6.37 35.70
N ASP A 27 24.72 -5.89 34.99
CA ASP A 27 23.39 -6.49 34.91
C ASP A 27 23.49 -7.81 34.11
N GLN A 28 24.10 -8.82 34.72
CA GLN A 28 24.29 -10.18 34.22
C GLN A 28 23.10 -11.05 34.64
N ASN A 29 21.88 -10.66 34.25
CA ASN A 29 20.74 -11.57 34.35
C ASN A 29 19.68 -11.33 33.27
N SER A 30 20.10 -11.13 32.02
CA SER A 30 19.20 -11.34 30.89
C SER A 30 19.36 -12.78 30.40
N ASN A 31 18.48 -13.66 30.88
CA ASN A 31 18.21 -14.92 30.18
C ASN A 31 18.04 -14.60 28.68
N PRO A 32 18.61 -15.39 27.75
CA PRO A 32 18.37 -15.19 26.34
C PRO A 32 16.87 -15.36 26.12
N VAL A 33 16.15 -14.26 25.93
CA VAL A 33 14.75 -14.30 25.53
C VAL A 33 14.74 -15.05 24.21
N SER A 34 14.21 -16.26 24.24
CA SER A 34 13.94 -17.07 23.06
C SER A 34 13.17 -16.20 22.07
N SER A 35 13.85 -15.70 21.03
CA SER A 35 13.19 -14.91 20.01
C SER A 35 12.29 -15.86 19.21
N LYS A 36 10.96 -15.63 19.25
CA LYS A 36 10.07 -16.39 18.36
C LYS A 36 10.46 -16.07 16.92
N ASN A 37 10.68 -17.11 16.12
CA ASN A 37 11.02 -16.98 14.70
C ASN A 37 9.73 -16.96 13.86
N TRP A 38 9.29 -15.77 13.51
CA TRP A 38 8.09 -15.54 12.71
C TRP A 38 8.40 -15.36 11.23
N LYS A 39 7.39 -15.49 10.39
CA LYS A 39 7.48 -15.46 8.93
C LYS A 39 6.55 -14.39 8.39
N LEU A 40 7.09 -13.52 7.54
CA LEU A 40 6.31 -12.61 6.71
C LEU A 40 6.44 -13.05 5.25
N VAL A 41 5.32 -13.46 4.64
CA VAL A 41 5.29 -13.82 3.21
C VAL A 41 4.67 -12.71 2.39
N SER A 42 5.41 -12.19 1.42
CA SER A 42 4.97 -11.08 0.56
C SER A 42 4.43 -11.57 -0.78
N SER A 43 3.35 -10.95 -1.24
CA SER A 43 2.84 -11.10 -2.61
C SER A 43 3.71 -10.37 -3.64
N PHE A 44 4.64 -9.52 -3.20
CA PHE A 44 5.50 -8.67 -4.03
C PHE A 44 6.97 -9.05 -3.91
N PRO A 45 7.71 -9.09 -5.03
CA PRO A 45 9.10 -9.50 -5.03
C PRO A 45 9.99 -8.41 -4.42
N PRO A 46 11.00 -8.75 -3.60
CA PRO A 46 11.73 -7.78 -2.78
C PRO A 46 12.54 -6.75 -3.60
N ASP A 47 12.93 -7.11 -4.82
CA ASP A 47 13.65 -6.28 -5.78
C ASP A 47 12.76 -5.22 -6.47
N ASN A 48 11.43 -5.31 -6.31
CA ASN A 48 10.53 -4.26 -6.79
C ASN A 48 10.69 -3.01 -5.92
N THR A 49 11.36 -1.99 -6.47
CA THR A 49 11.74 -0.75 -5.77
C THR A 49 10.56 0.10 -5.30
N PHE A 50 9.33 -0.20 -5.70
CA PHE A 50 8.14 0.50 -5.22
C PHE A 50 7.37 -0.26 -4.15
N ILE A 51 6.80 -1.42 -4.49
CA ILE A 51 5.95 -2.18 -3.54
C ILE A 51 6.76 -3.26 -2.82
N GLY A 52 7.76 -3.84 -3.48
CA GLY A 52 8.56 -4.95 -2.96
C GLY A 52 9.42 -4.58 -1.75
N ASN A 53 10.12 -3.45 -1.86
CA ASN A 53 11.02 -2.95 -0.82
C ASN A 53 10.29 -2.68 0.51
N ILE A 54 8.97 -2.45 0.47
CA ILE A 54 8.16 -2.24 1.67
C ILE A 54 8.19 -3.47 2.57
N GLY A 55 8.07 -4.67 2.00
CA GLY A 55 8.06 -5.89 2.79
C GLY A 55 9.38 -6.12 3.55
N THR A 56 10.50 -5.83 2.90
CA THR A 56 11.82 -5.86 3.55
C THR A 56 11.99 -4.73 4.56
N GLU A 57 11.51 -3.52 4.26
CA GLU A 57 11.60 -2.38 5.18
C GLU A 57 10.77 -2.58 6.45
N VAL A 58 9.51 -3.01 6.32
CA VAL A 58 8.63 -3.34 7.44
C VAL A 58 9.27 -4.41 8.32
N THR A 59 9.78 -5.48 7.70
CA THR A 59 10.47 -6.56 8.41
C THR A 59 11.71 -6.05 9.16
N ASN A 60 12.54 -5.23 8.51
CA ASN A 60 13.77 -4.70 9.11
C ASN A 60 13.47 -3.74 10.27
N LYS A 61 12.48 -2.86 10.13
CA LYS A 61 12.05 -1.94 11.20
C LYS A 61 11.46 -2.71 12.38
N PHE A 62 10.63 -3.71 12.11
CA PHE A 62 10.08 -4.57 13.15
C PHE A 62 11.20 -5.28 13.91
N ASN A 63 12.10 -5.96 13.20
CA ASN A 63 13.25 -6.63 13.81
C ASN A 63 14.18 -5.68 14.56
N LEU A 64 14.25 -4.39 14.17
CA LEU A 64 15.06 -3.38 14.87
C LEU A 64 14.43 -2.95 16.21
N ILE A 65 13.11 -2.79 16.25
CA ILE A 65 12.36 -2.38 17.45
C ILE A 65 12.19 -3.58 18.40
N GLU A 66 11.97 -4.77 17.84
CA GLU A 66 11.60 -5.98 18.56
C GLU A 66 12.77 -6.94 18.82
N LYS A 67 14.02 -6.49 18.65
CA LYS A 67 15.26 -7.30 18.69
C LYS A 67 15.34 -8.34 19.79
N ARG A 68 14.75 -8.06 20.96
CA ARG A 68 14.80 -8.93 22.14
C ARG A 68 13.56 -9.81 22.32
N ARG A 69 12.51 -9.63 21.52
CA ARG A 69 11.21 -10.32 21.66
C ARG A 69 10.93 -11.26 20.49
N PHE A 70 11.10 -10.76 19.26
CA PHE A 70 10.70 -11.48 18.05
C PHE A 70 11.70 -11.27 16.92
N PHE A 71 11.87 -12.28 16.07
CA PHE A 71 12.58 -12.13 14.80
C PHE A 71 11.66 -12.57 13.66
N VAL A 72 11.44 -11.68 12.69
CA VAL A 72 10.63 -11.94 11.50
C VAL A 72 11.55 -12.18 10.31
N LYS A 73 11.40 -13.32 9.66
CA LYS A 73 12.05 -13.64 8.39
C LYS A 73 11.15 -13.32 7.22
N PHE A 74 11.66 -12.56 6.26
CA PHE A 74 10.97 -12.20 5.03
C PHE A 74 11.05 -13.33 3.99
N TYR A 75 9.92 -13.61 3.33
CA TYR A 75 9.79 -14.55 2.22
C TYR A 75 9.13 -13.85 1.04
N GLY A 76 9.79 -13.92 -0.14
CA GLY A 76 9.25 -13.36 -1.37
C GLY A 76 8.09 -14.18 -1.96
N PRO A 77 7.51 -13.72 -3.08
CA PRO A 77 6.32 -14.30 -3.69
C PRO A 77 6.50 -15.77 -4.02
N ASN A 78 5.51 -16.59 -3.64
CA ASN A 78 5.44 -18.01 -3.94
C ASN A 78 6.63 -18.85 -3.43
N THR A 79 7.49 -18.32 -2.55
CA THR A 79 8.65 -19.05 -2.01
C THR A 79 8.26 -20.03 -0.91
N LEU A 80 7.31 -19.64 -0.04
CA LEU A 80 6.81 -20.47 1.06
C LEU A 80 5.34 -20.87 0.85
N VAL A 81 4.52 -19.91 0.41
CA VAL A 81 3.08 -20.11 0.17
C VAL A 81 2.72 -19.40 -1.14
N PRO A 82 1.98 -20.05 -2.05
CA PRO A 82 1.45 -19.39 -3.25
C PRO A 82 0.56 -18.19 -2.89
N ASN A 83 0.60 -17.10 -3.66
CA ASN A 83 -0.15 -15.87 -3.34
C ASN A 83 -1.66 -16.11 -3.12
N SER A 84 -2.27 -17.01 -3.89
CA SER A 84 -3.69 -17.36 -3.77
C SER A 84 -4.04 -18.08 -2.45
N LYS A 85 -3.05 -18.65 -1.75
CA LYS A 85 -3.20 -19.38 -0.49
C LYS A 85 -2.80 -18.55 0.74
N LEU A 86 -2.20 -17.37 0.57
CA LEU A 86 -1.68 -16.56 1.68
C LEU A 86 -2.74 -16.23 2.74
N PHE A 87 -3.96 -15.85 2.34
CA PHE A 87 -5.04 -15.59 3.30
C PHE A 87 -5.34 -16.79 4.18
N ASN A 88 -5.38 -18.00 3.60
CA ASN A 88 -5.64 -19.20 4.39
C ASN A 88 -4.44 -19.55 5.29
N ALA A 89 -3.21 -19.30 4.83
CA ALA A 89 -2.00 -19.54 5.62
C ALA A 89 -1.89 -18.60 6.83
N VAL A 90 -2.31 -17.33 6.70
CA VAL A 90 -2.40 -16.40 7.84
C VAL A 90 -3.55 -16.81 8.77
N LYS A 91 -4.73 -17.10 8.21
CA LYS A 91 -5.90 -17.57 8.97
C LYS A 91 -5.57 -18.77 9.88
N SER A 92 -4.81 -19.75 9.37
CA SER A 92 -4.43 -20.97 10.10
C SER A 92 -3.21 -20.80 11.01
N GLY A 93 -2.51 -19.67 10.95
CA GLY A 93 -1.24 -19.47 11.67
C GLY A 93 -0.06 -20.22 11.05
N THR A 94 -0.19 -20.77 9.83
CA THR A 94 0.94 -21.37 9.10
C THR A 94 2.04 -20.35 8.84
N VAL A 95 1.66 -19.09 8.62
CA VAL A 95 2.55 -17.92 8.63
C VAL A 95 1.90 -16.85 9.47
N GLU A 96 2.72 -16.10 10.20
CA GLU A 96 2.26 -15.08 11.14
C GLU A 96 1.81 -13.82 10.42
N PHE A 97 2.53 -13.46 9.36
CA PHE A 97 2.28 -12.26 8.58
C PHE A 97 2.22 -12.53 7.08
N ALA A 98 1.40 -11.75 6.38
CA ALA A 98 1.49 -11.62 4.92
C ALA A 98 1.37 -10.18 4.46
N LEU A 99 2.23 -9.75 3.55
CA LEU A 99 2.10 -8.45 2.87
C LEU A 99 1.46 -8.66 1.49
N THR A 100 0.30 -8.07 1.25
CA THR A 100 -0.55 -8.47 0.11
C THR A 100 -1.55 -7.39 -0.32
N THR A 101 -2.53 -7.74 -1.15
CA THR A 101 -3.64 -6.85 -1.52
C THR A 101 -4.99 -7.53 -1.35
N SER A 102 -5.96 -6.79 -0.82
CA SER A 102 -7.32 -7.22 -0.54
C SER A 102 -8.06 -7.77 -1.77
N LYS A 103 -7.78 -7.25 -2.98
CA LYS A 103 -8.40 -7.76 -4.22
C LYS A 103 -8.19 -9.25 -4.50
N ILE A 104 -7.16 -9.89 -3.94
CA ILE A 104 -6.94 -11.34 -4.10
C ILE A 104 -8.09 -12.14 -3.46
N TRP A 105 -8.73 -11.58 -2.43
CA TRP A 105 -9.78 -12.22 -1.64
C TRP A 105 -11.19 -11.90 -2.12
N LYS A 106 -11.36 -11.32 -3.31
CA LYS A 106 -12.66 -10.89 -3.85
C LYS A 106 -13.74 -11.99 -3.90
N ASN A 107 -13.32 -13.25 -4.02
CA ASN A 107 -14.23 -14.40 -4.04
C ASN A 107 -14.79 -14.73 -2.64
N LYS A 108 -14.15 -14.24 -1.56
CA LYS A 108 -14.68 -14.34 -0.18
C LYS A 108 -15.75 -13.26 0.06
N SER A 109 -15.48 -12.05 -0.42
CA SER A 109 -16.45 -10.96 -0.51
C SER A 109 -15.95 -9.94 -1.53
N SER A 110 -16.81 -9.50 -2.45
CA SER A 110 -16.44 -8.45 -3.42
C SER A 110 -16.10 -7.11 -2.74
N ALA A 111 -16.48 -6.93 -1.47
CA ALA A 111 -16.15 -5.75 -0.68
C ALA A 111 -14.63 -5.53 -0.54
N PHE A 112 -13.83 -6.61 -0.53
CA PHE A 112 -12.38 -6.50 -0.48
C PHE A 112 -11.79 -5.76 -1.69
N GLU A 113 -12.45 -5.79 -2.86
CA GLU A 113 -11.98 -5.04 -4.04
C GLU A 113 -11.98 -3.52 -3.80
N LEU A 114 -12.84 -3.00 -2.92
CA LEU A 114 -12.96 -1.56 -2.66
C LEU A 114 -11.76 -0.98 -1.90
N PHE A 115 -11.01 -1.79 -1.15
CA PHE A 115 -9.84 -1.31 -0.40
C PHE A 115 -8.56 -1.28 -1.24
N ASN A 116 -8.48 -2.08 -2.31
CA ASN A 116 -7.36 -1.99 -3.26
C ASN A 116 -7.58 -0.98 -4.39
N GLY A 117 -8.62 -0.14 -4.27
CA GLY A 117 -8.99 0.88 -5.25
C GLY A 117 -10.09 0.43 -6.20
N TYR A 118 -10.98 1.36 -6.51
CA TYR A 118 -12.12 1.13 -7.39
C TYR A 118 -12.38 2.33 -8.30
N PRO A 119 -13.13 2.14 -9.41
CA PRO A 119 -13.44 3.23 -10.33
C PRO A 119 -14.07 4.44 -9.63
N PHE A 120 -13.48 5.62 -9.85
CA PHE A 120 -13.90 6.89 -9.27
C PHE A 120 -14.00 6.86 -7.73
N GLY A 121 -13.22 6.00 -7.07
CA GLY A 121 -13.06 6.03 -5.63
C GLY A 121 -12.25 7.23 -5.14
N PRO A 122 -12.08 7.36 -3.81
CA PRO A 122 -11.45 8.50 -3.18
C PRO A 122 -9.98 8.66 -3.60
N ASN A 123 -9.46 9.87 -3.45
CA ASN A 123 -8.01 10.08 -3.42
C ASN A 123 -7.42 9.56 -2.09
N VAL A 124 -6.09 9.54 -1.99
CA VAL A 124 -5.38 8.97 -0.84
C VAL A 124 -5.72 9.65 0.48
N LEU A 125 -5.80 11.00 0.51
CA LEU A 125 -6.11 11.72 1.75
C LEU A 125 -7.51 11.41 2.25
N THR A 126 -8.49 11.40 1.34
CA THR A 126 -9.89 11.08 1.66
C THR A 126 -10.04 9.63 2.13
N LEU A 127 -9.33 8.69 1.48
CA LEU A 127 -9.31 7.29 1.90
C LEU A 127 -8.73 7.16 3.32
N LEU A 128 -7.61 7.84 3.59
CA LEU A 128 -6.91 7.73 4.87
C LEU A 128 -7.69 8.36 6.02
N SER A 129 -8.27 9.54 5.80
CA SER A 129 -9.07 10.22 6.82
C SER A 129 -10.38 9.48 7.11
N TRP A 130 -11.01 8.90 6.09
CA TRP A 130 -12.13 7.98 6.29
C TRP A 130 -11.71 6.71 7.05
N PHE A 131 -10.52 6.17 6.74
CA PHE A 131 -10.04 4.95 7.36
C PHE A 131 -9.71 5.15 8.83
N TYR A 132 -8.92 6.16 9.17
CA TYR A 132 -8.39 6.33 10.53
C TYR A 132 -9.30 7.14 11.45
N ASP A 133 -10.09 8.07 10.91
CA ASP A 133 -10.88 9.05 11.68
C ASP A 133 -12.38 8.99 11.36
N ASN A 134 -12.83 7.87 10.77
CA ASN A 134 -14.23 7.57 10.53
C ASN A 134 -14.44 6.04 10.52
N GLU A 135 -15.59 5.55 10.08
CA GLU A 135 -16.00 4.14 10.12
C GLU A 135 -15.10 3.15 9.33
N GLY A 136 -14.08 3.63 8.61
CA GLY A 136 -13.33 2.82 7.67
C GLY A 136 -12.51 1.71 8.34
N LYS A 137 -11.85 1.98 9.47
CA LYS A 137 -11.09 0.98 10.23
C LYS A 137 -12.01 -0.12 10.75
N GLU A 138 -13.13 0.22 11.39
CA GLU A 138 -14.07 -0.78 11.95
C GLU A 138 -14.68 -1.64 10.83
N ILE A 139 -15.06 -1.01 9.71
CA ILE A 139 -15.57 -1.73 8.54
C ILE A 139 -14.50 -2.69 8.00
N TYR A 140 -13.27 -2.22 7.84
CA TYR A 140 -12.17 -3.01 7.30
C TYR A 140 -11.83 -4.21 8.19
N GLU A 141 -11.61 -3.97 9.49
CA GLU A 141 -11.27 -5.01 10.46
C GLU A 141 -12.39 -6.05 10.58
N SER A 142 -13.66 -5.63 10.59
CA SER A 142 -14.79 -6.58 10.65
C SER A 142 -14.88 -7.51 9.44
N LEU A 143 -14.36 -7.12 8.26
CA LEU A 143 -14.27 -8.04 7.12
C LEU A 143 -13.25 -9.17 7.34
N TYR A 144 -12.10 -8.85 7.92
CA TYR A 144 -11.00 -9.80 8.15
C TYR A 144 -11.19 -10.64 9.43
N ASN A 145 -11.73 -10.04 10.50
CA ASN A 145 -11.91 -10.70 11.79
C ASN A 145 -12.77 -11.97 11.71
N ARG A 146 -13.74 -12.03 10.78
CA ARG A 146 -14.54 -13.23 10.48
C ARG A 146 -13.71 -14.45 10.04
N TYR A 147 -12.45 -14.23 9.72
CA TYR A 147 -11.53 -15.25 9.23
C TYR A 147 -10.31 -15.43 10.11
N ASN A 148 -10.33 -15.01 11.37
CA ASN A 148 -9.17 -15.09 12.28
C ASN A 148 -7.94 -14.32 11.77
N ILE A 149 -8.19 -13.17 11.11
CA ILE A 149 -7.14 -12.30 10.59
C ILE A 149 -7.37 -10.89 11.13
N HIS A 150 -6.33 -10.30 11.71
CA HIS A 150 -6.24 -8.86 11.91
C HIS A 150 -5.51 -8.25 10.70
N SER A 151 -5.95 -7.08 10.23
CA SER A 151 -5.32 -6.45 9.06
C SER A 151 -5.19 -4.95 9.22
N LEU A 152 -4.07 -4.42 8.74
CA LEU A 152 -3.74 -3.00 8.75
C LEU A 152 -3.28 -2.55 7.36
N PRO A 153 -3.65 -1.32 6.92
CA PRO A 153 -2.99 -0.65 5.81
C PRO A 153 -1.50 -0.47 6.10
N CYS A 154 -0.65 -1.08 5.30
CA CYS A 154 0.81 -1.11 5.46
C CYS A 154 1.53 -0.82 4.13
N GLY A 155 0.98 0.12 3.38
CA GLY A 155 1.43 0.68 2.13
C GLY A 155 0.25 1.28 1.38
N ILE A 156 0.45 2.43 0.73
CA ILE A 156 -0.58 3.06 -0.10
C ILE A 156 -0.03 3.44 -1.47
N THR A 157 -0.74 2.99 -2.49
CA THR A 157 -0.54 3.41 -3.88
C THR A 157 -1.38 4.65 -4.18
N GLY A 158 -0.80 5.60 -4.92
CA GLY A 158 -1.54 6.71 -5.51
C GLY A 158 -2.31 6.32 -6.77
N SER A 159 -2.76 7.31 -7.53
CA SER A 159 -3.55 7.09 -8.74
C SER A 159 -2.75 6.35 -9.81
N ILE A 160 -3.38 5.33 -10.40
CA ILE A 160 -2.79 4.59 -11.52
C ILE A 160 -3.05 5.32 -12.84
N SER A 161 -2.61 4.78 -13.98
CA SER A 161 -3.00 5.33 -15.29
C SER A 161 -4.37 4.83 -15.75
N SER A 162 -4.96 5.49 -16.75
CA SER A 162 -6.07 4.91 -17.51
C SER A 162 -5.63 3.76 -18.42
N GLY A 163 -4.33 3.57 -18.63
CA GLY A 163 -3.76 2.47 -19.38
C GLY A 163 -3.10 2.84 -20.71
N TRP A 164 -2.56 1.81 -21.35
CA TRP A 164 -1.85 1.86 -22.64
C TRP A 164 -2.76 1.36 -23.76
N PHE A 165 -2.83 2.07 -24.88
CA PHE A 165 -3.72 1.75 -25.98
C PHE A 165 -3.06 1.96 -27.34
N ASN A 166 -3.50 1.19 -28.34
CA ASN A 166 -3.11 1.35 -29.75
C ASN A 166 -4.10 2.19 -30.57
N LYS A 167 -5.28 2.47 -30.00
CA LYS A 167 -6.36 3.26 -30.61
C LYS A 167 -6.65 4.50 -29.78
N THR A 168 -7.11 5.55 -30.44
CA THR A 168 -7.57 6.77 -29.77
C THR A 168 -8.90 6.51 -29.05
N ILE A 169 -9.12 7.20 -27.93
CA ILE A 169 -10.36 7.14 -27.14
C ILE A 169 -10.84 8.57 -26.95
N VAL A 170 -11.79 8.98 -27.78
CA VAL A 170 -12.33 10.36 -27.78
C VAL A 170 -13.78 10.37 -27.28
N LYS A 171 -14.51 9.28 -27.50
CA LYS A 171 -15.89 9.07 -27.06
C LYS A 171 -16.09 7.64 -26.55
N SER A 172 -17.13 7.41 -25.76
CA SER A 172 -17.41 6.09 -25.16
C SER A 172 -17.60 4.98 -26.19
N SER A 173 -18.17 5.29 -27.37
CA SER A 173 -18.33 4.31 -28.46
C SER A 173 -17.01 3.75 -28.98
N ASP A 174 -15.89 4.45 -28.79
CA ASP A 174 -14.57 3.99 -29.22
C ASP A 174 -14.08 2.79 -28.38
N LEU A 175 -14.66 2.58 -27.18
CA LEU A 175 -14.38 1.42 -26.34
C LEU A 175 -15.11 0.16 -26.82
N LYS A 176 -16.18 0.31 -27.60
CA LYS A 176 -17.01 -0.81 -28.04
C LYS A 176 -16.21 -1.75 -28.93
N GLY A 177 -16.15 -3.02 -28.55
CA GLY A 177 -15.44 -4.07 -29.28
C GLY A 177 -13.92 -4.12 -29.04
N LEU A 178 -13.32 -3.13 -28.35
CA LEU A 178 -11.90 -3.17 -28.01
C LEU A 178 -11.60 -4.35 -27.10
N LYS A 179 -10.52 -5.08 -27.39
CA LYS A 179 -9.99 -6.14 -26.54
C LYS A 179 -9.08 -5.52 -25.47
N ILE A 180 -9.59 -5.34 -24.26
CA ILE A 180 -8.87 -4.64 -23.18
C ILE A 180 -8.42 -5.66 -22.13
N ALA A 181 -7.12 -5.73 -21.87
CA ALA A 181 -6.59 -6.42 -20.71
C ALA A 181 -6.80 -5.55 -19.45
N SER A 182 -7.74 -5.94 -18.60
CA SER A 182 -8.02 -5.28 -17.32
C SER A 182 -8.46 -6.33 -16.31
N SER A 183 -8.66 -5.92 -15.05
CA SER A 183 -9.15 -6.83 -14.01
C SER A 183 -10.13 -6.16 -13.05
N GLY A 184 -10.82 -6.97 -12.25
CA GLY A 184 -11.69 -6.51 -11.16
C GLY A 184 -12.84 -5.62 -11.62
N LEU A 185 -13.16 -4.63 -10.80
CA LEU A 185 -14.24 -3.66 -11.04
C LEU A 185 -14.03 -2.84 -12.32
N THR A 186 -12.78 -2.55 -12.69
CA THR A 186 -12.43 -1.86 -13.94
C THR A 186 -12.90 -2.64 -15.17
N SER A 187 -12.74 -3.97 -15.17
CA SER A 187 -13.24 -4.81 -16.25
C SER A 187 -14.77 -4.76 -16.38
N GLU A 188 -15.48 -4.70 -15.25
CA GLU A 188 -16.95 -4.62 -15.28
C GLU A 188 -17.42 -3.30 -15.90
N VAL A 189 -16.75 -2.18 -15.61
CA VAL A 189 -17.03 -0.88 -16.24
C VAL A 189 -16.81 -0.95 -17.76
N TYR A 190 -15.65 -1.47 -18.19
CA TYR A 190 -15.37 -1.61 -19.62
C TYR A 190 -16.37 -2.52 -20.35
N LYS A 191 -16.83 -3.60 -19.73
CA LYS A 191 -17.89 -4.47 -20.29
C LYS A 191 -19.20 -3.72 -20.49
N LYS A 192 -19.62 -2.88 -19.54
CA LYS A 192 -20.84 -2.05 -19.68
C LYS A 192 -20.76 -1.10 -20.88
N LEU A 193 -19.56 -0.68 -21.25
CA LEU A 193 -19.31 0.16 -22.45
C LEU A 193 -19.03 -0.67 -23.73
N GLY A 194 -19.22 -1.99 -23.68
CA GLY A 194 -19.13 -2.88 -24.83
C GLY A 194 -17.72 -3.34 -25.21
N ALA A 195 -16.71 -3.09 -24.37
CA ALA A 195 -15.38 -3.64 -24.57
C ALA A 195 -15.35 -5.16 -24.26
N LYS A 196 -14.43 -5.87 -24.90
CA LYS A 196 -14.16 -7.30 -24.69
C LYS A 196 -12.97 -7.44 -23.73
N ILE A 197 -13.17 -8.09 -22.58
CA ILE A 197 -12.09 -8.24 -21.59
C ILE A 197 -11.20 -9.41 -21.94
N ALA A 198 -9.90 -9.15 -22.10
CA ALA A 198 -8.89 -10.17 -22.33
C ALA A 198 -8.16 -10.52 -21.03
N LYS A 199 -8.07 -11.80 -20.71
CA LYS A 199 -7.22 -12.28 -19.60
C LYS A 199 -5.82 -12.54 -20.12
N VAL A 200 -4.88 -11.68 -19.76
CA VAL A 200 -3.47 -11.79 -20.19
C VAL A 200 -2.57 -11.77 -18.96
N ASN A 201 -1.69 -12.76 -18.84
CA ASN A 201 -0.67 -12.77 -17.79
C ASN A 201 0.27 -11.58 -17.96
N LEU A 202 0.70 -10.96 -16.85
CA LEU A 202 1.53 -9.76 -16.85
C LEU A 202 2.75 -9.85 -17.79
N LYS A 203 3.46 -10.98 -17.74
CA LYS A 203 4.63 -11.26 -18.59
C LYS A 203 4.33 -11.32 -20.10
N ASN A 204 3.08 -11.59 -20.46
CA ASN A 204 2.63 -11.75 -21.85
C ASN A 204 2.00 -10.49 -22.43
N ILE A 205 1.74 -9.45 -21.62
CA ILE A 205 1.13 -8.19 -22.07
C ILE A 205 1.91 -7.54 -23.23
N PRO A 206 3.26 -7.42 -23.19
CA PRO A 206 3.99 -6.83 -24.32
C PRO A 206 3.78 -7.58 -25.63
N ASN A 207 3.83 -8.91 -25.58
CA ASN A 207 3.62 -9.75 -26.78
C ASN A 207 2.17 -9.70 -27.27
N ALA A 208 1.19 -9.68 -26.37
CA ALA A 208 -0.23 -9.57 -26.72
C ALA A 208 -0.55 -8.24 -27.43
N LEU A 209 0.06 -7.13 -27.01
CA LEU A 209 -0.03 -5.84 -27.71
C LEU A 209 0.68 -5.90 -29.06
N LYS A 210 1.91 -6.43 -29.11
CA LYS A 210 2.69 -6.58 -30.36
C LYS A 210 1.93 -7.35 -31.43
N LEU A 211 1.28 -8.45 -31.05
CA LEU A 211 0.50 -9.31 -31.95
C LEU A 211 -0.96 -8.85 -32.15
N SER A 212 -1.32 -7.67 -31.64
CA SER A 212 -2.70 -7.15 -31.70
C SER A 212 -3.77 -8.11 -31.16
N GLN A 213 -3.40 -8.96 -30.19
CA GLN A 213 -4.35 -9.82 -29.47
C GLN A 213 -5.19 -9.00 -28.49
N ILE A 214 -4.64 -7.89 -28.00
CA ILE A 214 -5.32 -6.86 -27.21
C ILE A 214 -5.10 -5.48 -27.84
N ASP A 215 -6.10 -4.61 -27.74
CA ASP A 215 -6.07 -3.22 -28.21
C ASP A 215 -5.56 -2.27 -27.12
N GLY A 216 -5.64 -2.67 -25.85
CA GLY A 216 -5.16 -1.89 -24.73
C GLY A 216 -5.10 -2.66 -23.42
N VAL A 217 -4.45 -2.04 -22.42
CA VAL A 217 -4.23 -2.63 -21.10
C VAL A 217 -4.23 -1.58 -20.00
N THR A 218 -4.91 -1.87 -18.90
CA THR A 218 -4.81 -1.11 -17.65
C THR A 218 -3.95 -1.89 -16.66
N PHE A 219 -2.91 -1.28 -16.09
CA PHE A 219 -2.03 -1.97 -15.15
C PHE A 219 -1.83 -1.19 -13.85
N SER A 220 -0.99 -0.16 -13.84
CA SER A 220 -0.59 0.51 -12.61
C SER A 220 -0.19 1.98 -12.84
N THR A 221 0.60 2.52 -11.91
CA THR A 221 1.17 3.85 -11.95
C THR A 221 2.26 3.96 -13.03
N PRO A 222 2.57 5.17 -13.54
CA PRO A 222 3.65 5.37 -14.51
C PRO A 222 4.98 4.70 -14.10
N PHE A 223 5.36 4.83 -12.83
CA PHE A 223 6.60 4.28 -12.31
C PHE A 223 6.63 2.74 -12.32
N ILE A 224 5.50 2.08 -12.05
CA ILE A 224 5.43 0.62 -12.16
C ILE A 224 5.39 0.19 -13.63
N ASP A 225 4.55 0.85 -14.44
CA ASP A 225 4.30 0.49 -15.83
C ASP A 225 5.58 0.51 -16.68
N LYS A 226 6.57 1.34 -16.32
CA LYS A 226 7.86 1.41 -17.02
C LYS A 226 8.56 0.06 -17.15
N SER A 227 8.39 -0.82 -16.15
CA SER A 227 9.00 -2.16 -16.14
C SER A 227 8.49 -3.05 -17.27
N LEU A 228 7.30 -2.75 -17.81
CA LEU A 228 6.68 -3.51 -18.90
C LEU A 228 7.19 -3.11 -20.29
N ASN A 229 7.90 -1.98 -20.42
CA ASN A 229 8.44 -1.49 -21.70
C ASN A 229 7.39 -1.40 -22.84
N LEU A 230 6.15 -1.01 -22.51
CA LEU A 230 5.03 -1.01 -23.46
C LEU A 230 5.07 0.11 -24.49
N SER A 231 5.98 1.10 -24.33
CA SER A 231 6.12 2.20 -25.28
C SER A 231 6.51 1.77 -26.69
N LYS A 232 7.01 0.55 -26.86
CA LYS A 232 7.31 -0.05 -28.17
C LYS A 232 6.07 -0.64 -28.87
N TYR A 233 4.99 -0.91 -28.12
CA TYR A 233 3.85 -1.70 -28.58
C TYR A 233 2.48 -1.02 -28.35
N ALA A 234 2.47 0.14 -27.70
CA ALA A 234 1.32 1.01 -27.51
C ALA A 234 1.62 2.38 -28.12
N LYS A 235 0.58 3.10 -28.57
CA LYS A 235 0.71 4.46 -29.14
C LYS A 235 0.29 5.56 -28.17
N TYR A 236 -0.65 5.25 -27.28
CA TYR A 236 -1.26 6.21 -26.36
C TYR A 236 -1.14 5.72 -24.92
N TYR A 237 -0.82 6.65 -24.02
CA TYR A 237 -0.86 6.42 -22.58
C TYR A 237 -1.85 7.39 -21.95
N TYR A 238 -2.97 6.89 -21.42
CA TYR A 238 -4.05 7.73 -20.95
C TYR A 238 -3.99 8.01 -19.45
N MET A 239 -4.39 9.22 -19.08
CA MET A 239 -4.63 9.74 -17.73
C MET A 239 -6.03 10.41 -17.69
N PRO A 240 -6.63 10.71 -16.53
CA PRO A 240 -6.20 10.35 -15.16
C PRO A 240 -6.51 8.88 -14.81
N GLY A 241 -6.06 8.40 -13.67
CA GLY A 241 -6.40 7.06 -13.16
C GLY A 241 -7.82 6.96 -12.63
N TRP A 242 -8.82 7.01 -13.50
CA TRP A 242 -10.22 6.89 -13.10
C TRP A 242 -10.54 5.52 -12.47
N SER A 243 -9.79 4.48 -12.81
CA SER A 243 -10.04 3.10 -12.38
C SER A 243 -9.55 2.80 -10.95
N GLN A 244 -8.58 3.57 -10.45
CA GLN A 244 -8.07 3.51 -9.08
C GLN A 244 -7.31 4.82 -8.78
N GLN A 245 -7.81 5.58 -7.81
CA GLN A 245 -7.19 6.83 -7.34
C GLN A 245 -6.31 6.63 -6.09
N SER A 246 -6.58 5.58 -5.33
CA SER A 246 -5.80 5.12 -4.20
C SER A 246 -5.99 3.62 -4.03
N GLY A 247 -4.99 2.92 -3.51
CA GLY A 247 -5.13 1.50 -3.17
C GLY A 247 -4.26 1.08 -2.01
N VAL A 248 -4.84 0.33 -1.08
CA VAL A 248 -4.16 -0.19 0.11
C VAL A 248 -3.36 -1.45 -0.21
N ILE A 249 -2.17 -1.52 0.37
CA ILE A 249 -1.36 -2.73 0.55
C ILE A 249 -1.53 -3.17 1.99
N ASP A 250 -1.89 -4.43 2.18
CA ASP A 250 -2.34 -4.93 3.48
C ASP A 250 -1.21 -5.70 4.15
N LEU A 251 -0.97 -5.43 5.43
CA LEU A 251 -0.36 -6.40 6.33
C LEU A 251 -1.49 -7.23 6.95
N LEU A 252 -1.52 -8.52 6.64
CA LEU A 252 -2.37 -9.49 7.31
C LEU A 252 -1.58 -10.11 8.46
N ILE A 253 -2.23 -10.25 9.61
CA ILE A 253 -1.67 -10.85 10.82
C ILE A 253 -2.66 -11.92 11.30
N ASN A 254 -2.15 -13.07 11.72
CA ASN A 254 -3.01 -14.04 12.40
C ASN A 254 -3.61 -13.39 13.66
N LYS A 255 -4.93 -13.47 13.84
CA LYS A 255 -5.61 -12.71 14.90
C LYS A 255 -5.25 -13.18 16.31
N GLN A 256 -5.01 -14.48 16.51
CA GLN A 256 -4.58 -14.99 17.83
C GLN A 256 -3.19 -14.48 18.18
N ILE A 257 -2.26 -14.48 17.21
CA ILE A 257 -0.93 -13.90 17.39
C ILE A 257 -1.02 -12.41 17.68
N TRP A 258 -1.88 -11.70 16.96
CA TRP A 258 -2.13 -10.29 17.24
C TRP A 258 -2.63 -10.09 18.67
N GLU A 259 -3.57 -10.90 19.14
CA GLU A 259 -4.13 -10.79 20.50
C GLU A 259 -3.09 -11.05 21.58
N GLU A 260 -2.18 -12.01 21.38
CA GLU A 260 -1.06 -12.35 22.28
C GLU A 260 0.00 -11.26 22.41
N LEU A 261 0.11 -10.34 21.45
CA LEU A 261 1.08 -9.24 21.52
C LEU A 261 0.76 -8.27 22.65
N ASP A 262 1.82 -7.81 23.35
CA ASP A 262 1.68 -6.71 24.29
C ASP A 262 1.36 -5.39 23.57
N VAL A 263 0.92 -4.40 24.35
CA VAL A 263 0.52 -3.08 23.83
C VAL A 263 1.67 -2.40 23.09
N ALA A 264 2.91 -2.56 23.57
CA ALA A 264 4.07 -1.95 22.95
C ALA A 264 4.36 -2.53 21.55
N SER A 265 4.26 -3.85 21.38
CA SER A 265 4.45 -4.49 20.07
C SER A 265 3.31 -4.21 19.10
N LYS A 266 2.06 -4.17 19.57
CA LYS A 266 0.91 -3.72 18.76
C LYS A 266 1.13 -2.30 18.24
N SER A 267 1.48 -1.38 19.14
CA SER A 267 1.78 0.03 18.83
C SER A 267 2.95 0.17 17.86
N ALA A 268 4.00 -0.64 18.01
CA ALA A 268 5.13 -0.65 17.08
C ALA A 268 4.71 -1.07 15.66
N ILE A 269 3.91 -2.13 15.52
CA ILE A 269 3.42 -2.59 14.22
C ILE A 269 2.54 -1.53 13.55
N GLU A 270 1.57 -0.97 14.28
CA GLU A 270 0.70 0.09 13.77
C GLU A 270 1.49 1.32 13.32
N SER A 271 2.49 1.74 14.11
CA SER A 271 3.36 2.88 13.79
C SER A 271 4.22 2.62 12.56
N ILE A 272 4.79 1.41 12.41
CA ILE A 272 5.55 1.02 11.22
C ILE A 272 4.66 1.08 9.99
N CYS A 273 3.44 0.55 10.06
CA CYS A 273 2.53 0.53 8.92
C CYS A 273 2.03 1.93 8.54
N LEU A 274 1.72 2.79 9.52
CA LEU A 274 1.36 4.19 9.25
C LEU A 274 2.52 4.96 8.59
N ALA A 275 3.74 4.82 9.09
CA ALA A 275 4.93 5.45 8.48
C ALA A 275 5.18 4.93 7.06
N THR A 276 4.94 3.63 6.84
CA THR A 276 5.06 2.97 5.54
C THR A 276 4.04 3.51 4.53
N ASN A 277 2.80 3.75 4.95
CA ASN A 277 1.75 4.34 4.10
C ASN A 277 2.23 5.68 3.50
N LEU A 278 2.73 6.59 4.35
CA LEU A 278 3.22 7.89 3.92
C LEU A 278 4.47 7.78 3.03
N LYS A 279 5.43 6.94 3.41
CA LYS A 279 6.67 6.78 2.66
C LYS A 279 6.43 6.26 1.25
N MET A 280 5.55 5.26 1.11
CA MET A 280 5.18 4.69 -0.18
C MET A 280 4.51 5.74 -1.09
N LEU A 281 3.57 6.51 -0.52
CA LEU A 281 2.90 7.59 -1.26
C LEU A 281 3.91 8.65 -1.74
N SER A 282 4.73 9.15 -0.82
CA SER A 282 5.73 10.19 -1.10
C SER A 282 6.72 9.73 -2.18
N PHE A 283 7.26 8.51 -2.06
CA PHE A 283 8.12 7.94 -3.08
C PHE A 283 7.40 7.85 -4.42
N GLY A 284 6.14 7.41 -4.42
CA GLY A 284 5.31 7.32 -5.61
C GLY A 284 5.22 8.65 -6.34
N GLU A 285 4.74 9.69 -5.65
CA GLU A 285 4.55 11.03 -6.23
C GLU A 285 5.84 11.63 -6.79
N ALA A 286 6.95 11.55 -6.04
CA ALA A 286 8.25 12.04 -6.48
C ALA A 286 8.74 11.34 -7.77
N ASN A 287 8.44 10.05 -7.91
CA ASN A 287 8.94 9.24 -9.02
C ASN A 287 7.98 9.14 -10.22
N GLN A 288 6.67 9.36 -10.05
CA GLN A 288 5.72 9.37 -11.17
C GLN A 288 6.08 10.47 -12.16
N PHE A 289 6.25 11.70 -11.66
CA PHE A 289 6.60 12.83 -12.50
C PHE A 289 7.92 12.62 -13.23
N HIS A 290 8.94 12.12 -12.51
CA HIS A 290 10.24 11.82 -13.12
C HIS A 290 10.10 10.76 -14.23
N THR A 291 9.25 9.75 -14.03
CA THR A 291 8.95 8.72 -15.04
C THR A 291 8.30 9.33 -16.29
N LEU A 292 7.32 10.22 -16.10
CA LEU A 292 6.65 10.89 -17.21
C LEU A 292 7.59 11.85 -17.97
N LYS A 293 8.46 12.58 -17.25
CA LYS A 293 9.45 13.50 -17.83
C LYS A 293 10.58 12.77 -18.55
N ASN A 294 11.12 11.72 -17.93
CA ASN A 294 12.34 11.05 -18.38
C ASN A 294 12.10 9.83 -19.25
N ARG A 295 11.32 10.02 -20.31
CA ARG A 295 11.55 9.31 -21.58
C ARG A 295 11.05 7.85 -21.63
N ILE A 296 10.31 7.35 -20.62
CA ILE A 296 9.56 6.07 -20.72
C ILE A 296 8.44 6.14 -21.76
N ILE A 297 8.00 7.36 -22.08
CA ILE A 297 6.99 7.68 -23.08
C ILE A 297 7.62 8.18 -24.39
N ARG A 298 8.94 8.03 -24.62
CA ARG A 298 9.48 8.29 -25.97
C ARG A 298 8.81 7.32 -26.96
N GLY A 299 8.07 7.88 -27.91
CA GLY A 299 7.29 7.13 -28.89
C GLY A 299 5.82 6.89 -28.52
N VAL A 300 5.36 7.39 -27.37
CA VAL A 300 3.95 7.31 -26.94
C VAL A 300 3.41 8.70 -26.68
N GLU A 301 2.14 8.93 -26.98
CA GLU A 301 1.45 10.19 -26.72
C GLU A 301 0.70 10.10 -25.38
N VAL A 302 1.12 10.86 -24.37
CA VAL A 302 0.36 10.98 -23.11
C VAL A 302 -0.89 11.79 -23.38
N LYS A 303 -2.07 11.21 -23.13
CA LYS A 303 -3.36 11.88 -23.33
C LYS A 303 -4.15 11.95 -22.04
N LYS A 304 -4.93 13.01 -21.90
CA LYS A 304 -6.04 13.03 -20.95
C LYS A 304 -7.29 12.49 -21.63
N LEU A 305 -8.01 11.58 -20.97
CA LEU A 305 -9.36 11.21 -21.40
C LEU A 305 -10.25 12.44 -21.34
N GLY A 306 -11.04 12.65 -22.40
CA GLY A 306 -11.96 13.78 -22.47
C GLY A 306 -13.07 13.69 -21.40
N PRO A 307 -13.64 14.82 -20.96
CA PRO A 307 -14.70 14.84 -19.95
C PRO A 307 -15.90 13.94 -20.30
N LYS A 308 -16.28 13.89 -21.58
CA LYS A 308 -17.37 13.03 -22.07
C LYS A 308 -17.08 11.53 -21.87
N VAL A 309 -15.82 11.10 -22.06
CA VAL A 309 -15.41 9.71 -21.82
C VAL A 309 -15.44 9.40 -20.33
N LEU A 310 -14.90 10.30 -19.51
CA LEU A 310 -14.91 10.15 -18.05
C LEU A 310 -16.34 10.10 -17.49
N HIS A 311 -17.26 10.88 -18.04
CA HIS A 311 -18.67 10.84 -17.69
C HIS A 311 -19.30 9.47 -17.99
N SER A 312 -19.15 8.94 -19.21
CA SER A 312 -19.67 7.60 -19.54
C SER A 312 -19.03 6.48 -18.72
N LEU A 313 -17.75 6.59 -18.38
CA LEU A 313 -17.08 5.65 -17.48
C LEU A 313 -17.69 5.71 -16.07
N ARG A 314 -18.04 6.90 -15.58
CA ARG A 314 -18.68 7.10 -14.27
C ARG A 314 -20.09 6.52 -14.24
N GLU A 315 -20.90 6.77 -15.26
CA GLU A 315 -22.25 6.18 -15.37
C GLU A 315 -22.19 4.65 -15.40
N ALA A 316 -21.25 4.09 -16.16
CA ALA A 316 -21.01 2.65 -16.20
C ALA A 316 -20.55 2.11 -14.84
N TRP A 317 -19.69 2.83 -14.11
CA TRP A 317 -19.33 2.50 -12.73
C TRP A 317 -20.54 2.52 -11.79
N GLU A 318 -21.40 3.53 -11.86
CA GLU A 318 -22.58 3.62 -11.01
C GLU A 318 -23.56 2.45 -11.22
N LEU A 319 -23.68 1.97 -12.46
CA LEU A 319 -24.42 0.73 -12.75
C LEU A 319 -23.77 -0.49 -12.06
N VAL A 320 -22.46 -0.68 -12.25
CA VAL A 320 -21.71 -1.78 -11.61
C VAL A 320 -21.81 -1.71 -10.08
N ALA A 321 -21.63 -0.53 -9.51
CA ALA A 321 -21.70 -0.29 -8.08
C ALA A 321 -23.08 -0.62 -7.50
N ARG A 322 -24.17 -0.25 -8.20
CA ARG A 322 -25.54 -0.60 -7.83
C ARG A 322 -25.77 -2.11 -7.86
N GLU A 323 -25.33 -2.78 -8.92
CA GLU A 323 -25.44 -4.24 -9.07
C GLU A 323 -24.66 -4.97 -7.95
N LYS A 324 -23.40 -4.59 -7.72
CA LYS A 324 -22.55 -5.17 -6.67
C LYS A 324 -23.10 -4.92 -5.27
N SER A 325 -23.58 -3.71 -5.00
CA SER A 325 -24.18 -3.35 -3.71
C SER A 325 -25.45 -4.17 -3.45
N SER A 326 -26.30 -4.34 -4.48
CA SER A 326 -27.53 -5.13 -4.38
C SER A 326 -27.25 -6.59 -4.02
N ASN A 327 -26.17 -7.15 -4.58
CA ASN A 327 -25.79 -8.56 -4.39
C ASN A 327 -24.89 -8.83 -3.17
N ASN A 328 -24.28 -7.80 -2.57
CA ASN A 328 -23.37 -7.98 -1.43
C ASN A 328 -23.55 -6.87 -0.38
N LYS A 329 -24.01 -7.25 0.81
CA LYS A 329 -24.22 -6.34 1.95
C LYS A 329 -22.92 -5.69 2.44
N ASP A 330 -21.80 -6.41 2.48
CA ASP A 330 -20.51 -5.85 2.85
C ASP A 330 -20.06 -4.80 1.83
N PHE A 331 -20.21 -5.08 0.54
CA PHE A 331 -19.84 -4.15 -0.53
C PHE A 331 -20.66 -2.86 -0.42
N ARG A 332 -21.97 -3.01 -0.20
CA ARG A 332 -22.88 -1.88 0.03
C ARG A 332 -22.49 -1.08 1.27
N ARG A 333 -22.11 -1.74 2.36
CA ARG A 333 -21.69 -1.09 3.61
C ARG A 333 -20.46 -0.23 3.41
N VAL A 334 -19.39 -0.80 2.82
CA VAL A 334 -18.15 -0.07 2.53
C VAL A 334 -18.43 1.12 1.63
N LEU A 335 -19.10 0.89 0.49
CA LEU A 335 -19.33 1.93 -0.50
C LEU A 335 -20.25 3.04 0.01
N LYS A 336 -21.28 2.71 0.80
CA LYS A 336 -22.17 3.71 1.41
C LYS A 336 -21.42 4.57 2.42
N SER A 337 -20.65 3.94 3.32
CA SER A 337 -19.90 4.65 4.36
C SER A 337 -18.92 5.66 3.75
N ILE A 338 -18.07 5.22 2.82
CA ILE A 338 -17.07 6.11 2.21
C ILE A 338 -17.70 7.21 1.33
N LYS A 339 -18.82 6.93 0.64
CA LYS A 339 -19.54 7.96 -0.12
C LYS A 339 -20.21 9.01 0.76
N ASN A 340 -20.74 8.59 1.91
CA ASN A 340 -21.28 9.54 2.88
C ASN A 340 -20.15 10.43 3.42
N TYR A 341 -19.00 9.83 3.75
CA TYR A 341 -17.82 10.57 4.16
C TYR A 341 -17.34 11.54 3.07
N GLU A 342 -17.23 11.12 1.81
CA GLU A 342 -16.84 11.97 0.68
C GLU A 342 -17.78 13.18 0.53
N LYS A 343 -19.09 12.99 0.74
CA LYS A 343 -20.07 14.09 0.68
C LYS A 343 -19.84 15.13 1.76
N ASP A 344 -19.53 14.72 2.99
CA ASP A 344 -19.29 15.65 4.09
C ASP A 344 -17.89 16.28 3.99
N TYR A 345 -16.90 15.49 3.57
CA TYR A 345 -15.53 15.94 3.33
C TYR A 345 -15.43 16.92 2.15
N SER A 346 -16.37 16.89 1.20
CA SER A 346 -16.35 17.82 0.06
C SER A 346 -16.38 19.27 0.51
N ILE A 347 -17.10 19.56 1.61
CA ILE A 347 -17.16 20.89 2.25
C ILE A 347 -15.75 21.40 2.55
N TRP A 348 -14.90 20.56 3.17
CA TRP A 348 -13.52 20.92 3.45
C TRP A 348 -12.68 20.99 2.17
N SER A 349 -12.75 19.96 1.33
CA SER A 349 -11.86 19.84 0.17
C SER A 349 -12.06 20.95 -0.88
N GLU A 350 -13.27 21.51 -0.98
CA GLU A 350 -13.58 22.62 -1.90
C GLU A 350 -13.13 23.98 -1.35
N LEU A 351 -13.04 24.13 -0.02
CA LEU A 351 -12.72 25.41 0.64
C LEU A 351 -11.25 25.53 1.06
N ALA A 352 -10.58 24.41 1.36
CA ALA A 352 -9.28 24.41 2.05
C ALA A 352 -8.10 24.79 1.15
N GLY A 353 -8.19 24.54 -0.16
CA GLY A 353 -7.08 24.70 -1.09
C GLY A 353 -7.20 25.94 -1.98
N VAL A 354 -6.07 26.57 -2.29
CA VAL A 354 -5.99 27.51 -3.42
C VAL A 354 -6.00 26.70 -4.71
N SER A 355 -6.89 27.03 -5.65
CA SER A 355 -6.89 26.42 -6.98
C SER A 355 -5.64 26.87 -7.75
N ASN A 356 -4.55 26.14 -7.57
CA ASN A 356 -3.35 26.31 -8.38
C ASN A 356 -3.66 25.70 -9.76
N LYS A 357 -4.13 26.55 -10.68
CA LYS A 357 -4.36 26.20 -12.09
C LYS A 357 -3.05 25.89 -12.80
#